data_AF-A0A967GQU5-F1
#
_entry.id   AF-A0A967GQU5-F1
#
_cell.length_a   1.000
_cell.length_b   1.000
_cell.length_c   1.000
_cell.angle_alpha   90.00
_cell.angle_beta   90.00
_cell.angle_gamma   90.00
#
_symmetry.space_group_name_H-M   'P 1'
#
loop_
_entity.id
_entity.type
_entity.pdbx_description
1 polymer ?
#
loop_
_entity_poly.entity_id
_entity_poly.type
_entity_poly.pdbx_seq_one_letter_code
_entity_poly.pdbx_strand_id
1 'polypeptide(L)' 'GEDPETRKGKRIVPRAGISLRPILAGGRLPERPLFFEHEGNRAIRLGKWKLVWTNFDKRWELYDIKVDRSEINDL' A
#
# COMPACT_ATOMS: atom_id res chain seq x y z
N GLY A 1 5.81 -10.70 -17.34
CA GLY A 1 6.20 -9.74 -18.38
C GLY A 1 7.03 -8.69 -17.70
N GLU A 2 8.29 -8.57 -18.11
CA GLU A 2 9.22 -7.57 -17.60
C GLU A 2 8.77 -6.16 -18.02
N ASP A 3 9.01 -5.18 -17.16
CA ASP A 3 8.79 -3.79 -17.50
C ASP A 3 9.98 -3.21 -18.23
N PRO A 4 9.76 -2.32 -19.21
CA PRO A 4 10.86 -1.65 -19.86
C PRO A 4 11.57 -0.71 -18.88
N GLU A 5 12.88 -0.90 -18.69
CA GLU A 5 13.75 0.02 -17.92
C GLU A 5 13.91 1.40 -18.60
N THR A 6 13.65 1.46 -19.90
CA THR A 6 13.82 2.66 -20.73
C THR A 6 12.65 2.86 -21.69
N ARG A 7 12.31 4.12 -21.96
CA ARG A 7 11.34 4.51 -22.99
C ARG A 7 11.88 5.69 -23.79
N LYS A 8 11.99 5.51 -25.12
CA LYS A 8 12.60 6.49 -26.04
C LYS A 8 13.99 6.97 -25.59
N GLY A 9 14.83 6.04 -25.13
CA GLY A 9 16.19 6.34 -24.65
C GLY A 9 16.28 7.00 -23.27
N LYS A 10 15.16 7.26 -22.59
CA LYS A 10 15.14 7.79 -21.22
C LYS A 10 14.84 6.68 -20.22
N ARG A 11 15.61 6.63 -19.12
CA ARG A 11 15.32 5.74 -17.98
C ARG A 11 13.99 6.13 -17.36
N ILE A 12 13.16 5.14 -17.05
CA ILE A 12 11.87 5.37 -16.39
C ILE A 12 11.90 4.90 -14.94
N VAL A 13 11.06 5.50 -14.11
CA VAL A 13 10.84 5.04 -12.75
C VAL A 13 10.11 3.70 -12.81
N PRO A 14 10.60 2.64 -12.11
CA PRO A 14 9.91 1.37 -12.04
C PRO A 14 8.49 1.55 -11.51
N ARG A 15 7.53 0.76 -12.01
CA ARG A 15 6.16 0.80 -11.49
C ARG A 15 6.14 0.33 -10.03
N ALA A 16 5.40 1.04 -9.19
CA ALA A 16 5.17 0.62 -7.80
C ALA A 16 4.18 -0.57 -7.69
N GLY A 17 3.44 -0.85 -8.77
CA GLY A 17 2.45 -1.93 -8.84
C GLY A 17 2.99 -3.23 -9.42
N ILE A 18 2.28 -4.32 -9.17
CA ILE A 18 2.52 -5.64 -9.76
C ILE A 18 1.28 -6.10 -10.52
N SER A 19 1.46 -7.03 -11.48
CA SER A 19 0.34 -7.54 -12.26
C SER A 19 -0.68 -8.27 -11.38
N LEU A 20 -1.98 -8.03 -11.60
CA LEU A 20 -3.06 -8.76 -10.94
C LEU A 20 -3.40 -10.10 -11.60
N ARG A 21 -2.83 -10.39 -12.78
CA ARG A 21 -3.08 -11.64 -13.53
C ARG A 21 -2.96 -12.91 -12.69
N PRO A 22 -1.98 -13.07 -11.78
CA PRO A 22 -1.88 -14.27 -10.95
C PRO A 22 -3.14 -14.51 -10.09
N ILE A 23 -3.72 -13.46 -9.48
CA ILE A 23 -4.94 -13.61 -8.66
C ILE A 23 -6.15 -13.93 -9.54
N LEU A 24 -6.25 -13.27 -10.70
CA LEU A 24 -7.35 -13.53 -11.65
C LEU A 24 -7.33 -14.98 -12.18
N ALA A 25 -6.17 -15.63 -12.17
CA ALA A 25 -6.00 -17.04 -12.52
C ALA A 25 -6.10 -18.01 -11.31
N GLY A 26 -6.60 -17.55 -10.16
CA GLY A 26 -6.72 -18.37 -8.94
C GLY A 26 -5.44 -18.52 -8.11
N GLY A 27 -4.37 -17.82 -8.49
CA GLY A 27 -3.12 -17.74 -7.74
C GLY A 27 -3.15 -16.69 -6.62
N ARG A 28 -1.97 -16.35 -6.12
CA ARG A 28 -1.77 -15.37 -5.03
C ARG A 28 -0.73 -14.33 -5.45
N LEU A 29 -0.79 -13.15 -4.83
CA LEU A 29 0.30 -12.18 -4.88
C LEU A 29 1.14 -12.25 -3.61
N PRO A 30 2.43 -11.90 -3.69
CA PRO A 30 3.24 -11.72 -2.50
C PRO A 30 2.64 -10.62 -1.62
N GLU A 31 2.77 -10.80 -0.31
CA GLU A 31 2.50 -9.72 0.63
C GLU A 31 3.48 -8.58 0.41
N ARG A 32 2.99 -7.34 0.45
CA ARG A 32 3.82 -6.15 0.30
C ARG A 32 3.21 -4.99 1.08
N PRO A 33 4.04 -4.04 1.55
CA PRO A 33 3.52 -2.82 2.12
C PRO A 33 2.92 -1.93 1.02
N LEU A 34 1.84 -1.22 1.36
CA LEU A 34 1.27 -0.13 0.59
C LEU A 34 1.47 1.17 1.36
N PHE A 35 1.89 2.22 0.66
CA PHE A 35 2.16 3.53 1.23
C PHE A 35 1.21 4.55 0.61
N PHE A 36 0.66 5.42 1.46
CA PHE A 36 -0.24 6.49 1.08
C PHE A 36 0.23 7.78 1.75
N GLU A 37 0.19 8.88 1.01
CA GLU A 37 0.32 10.24 1.53
C GLU A 37 -0.63 11.14 0.74
N HIS A 38 -1.37 11.99 1.45
CA HIS A 38 -2.20 13.02 0.86
C HIS A 38 -2.43 14.14 1.87
N GLU A 39 -1.99 15.35 1.53
CA GLU A 39 -2.17 16.57 2.33
C GLU A 39 -1.71 16.41 3.80
N GLY A 40 -0.58 15.73 4.00
CA GLY A 40 0.03 15.52 5.32
C GLY A 40 -0.53 14.33 6.11
N ASN A 41 -1.67 13.77 5.67
CA ASN A 41 -2.12 12.45 6.11
C ASN A 41 -1.26 11.38 5.47
N ARG A 42 -0.98 10.31 6.19
CA ARG A 42 -0.13 9.21 5.70
C ARG A 42 -0.57 7.88 6.27
N ALA A 43 -0.44 6.83 5.48
CA ALA A 43 -0.74 5.48 5.93
C ALA A 43 0.21 4.45 5.35
N ILE A 44 0.47 3.41 6.15
CA ILE A 44 1.18 2.20 5.73
C ILE A 44 0.25 1.02 5.98
N ARG A 45 0.09 0.14 4.98
CA ARG A 45 -0.68 -1.09 5.13
C ARG A 45 0.16 -2.31 4.79
N LEU A 46 0.21 -3.29 5.69
CA LEU A 46 0.87 -4.57 5.49
C LEU A 46 0.02 -5.69 6.08
N GLY A 47 -0.47 -6.59 5.22
CA GLY A 47 -1.34 -7.68 5.64
C GLY A 47 -2.62 -7.15 6.32
N LYS A 48 -2.77 -7.50 7.60
CA LYS A 48 -3.89 -7.05 8.46
C LYS A 48 -3.64 -5.72 9.16
N TRP A 49 -2.40 -5.23 9.16
CA TRP A 49 -2.03 -4.03 9.89
C TRP A 49 -2.17 -2.80 9.00
N LYS A 50 -2.72 -1.74 9.57
CA LYS A 50 -2.72 -0.40 8.99
C LYS A 50 -2.25 0.61 10.03
N LEU A 51 -1.19 1.33 9.71
CA LEU A 51 -0.64 2.43 10.49
C LEU A 51 -1.11 3.73 9.84
N VAL A 52 -1.74 4.61 10.61
CA VAL A 52 -2.34 5.86 10.12
C VAL A 52 -1.81 7.04 10.92
N TRP A 53 -1.57 8.14 10.22
CA TRP A 53 -1.33 9.43 10.84
C TRP A 53 -2.19 10.46 10.11
N THR A 54 -2.97 11.21 10.89
CA THR A 54 -3.76 12.33 10.40
C THR A 54 -3.03 13.65 10.67
N ASN A 55 -3.20 14.64 9.79
CA ASN A 55 -2.65 15.97 10.03
C ASN A 55 -3.34 16.70 11.20
N PHE A 56 -4.50 16.19 11.64
CA PHE A 56 -5.27 16.68 12.78
C PHE A 56 -4.72 16.15 14.12
N ASP A 57 -4.68 14.83 14.30
CA ASP A 57 -4.30 14.20 15.57
C ASP A 57 -2.79 14.20 15.81
N LYS A 58 -1.99 14.27 14.73
CA LYS A 58 -0.52 14.35 14.78
C LYS A 58 0.13 13.27 15.66
N ARG A 59 -0.47 12.08 15.66
CA ARG A 59 0.07 10.86 16.25
C ARG A 59 -0.14 9.70 15.29
N TRP A 60 0.61 8.63 15.52
CA TRP A 60 0.39 7.37 14.84
C TRP A 60 -0.68 6.57 15.56
N GLU A 61 -1.55 5.95 14.79
CA GLU A 61 -2.58 5.01 15.26
C GLU A 61 -2.42 3.70 14.48
N LEU A 62 -2.58 2.57 15.16
CA LEU A 62 -2.40 1.22 14.62
C LEU A 62 -3.70 0.42 14.68
N TYR A 63 -4.10 -0.13 13.54
CA TYR A 63 -5.35 -0.89 13.41
C TYR A 63 -5.13 -2.29 12.84
N ASP A 64 -5.86 -3.27 13.37
CA ASP A 64 -6.08 -4.58 12.75
C ASP A 64 -7.33 -4.54 11.85
N ILE A 65 -7.12 -4.22 10.57
CA ILE A 65 -8.20 -4.03 9.60
C ILE A 65 -8.97 -5.32 9.25
N LYS A 66 -8.53 -6.50 9.72
CA LYS A 66 -9.33 -7.73 9.56
C LYS A 66 -10.53 -7.75 10.49
N VAL A 67 -10.39 -7.19 11.68
CA VAL A 67 -11.44 -7.20 12.73
C VAL A 67 -12.01 -5.82 12.99
N ASP A 68 -11.26 -4.75 12.68
CA ASP A 68 -11.69 -3.36 12.78
C ASP A 68 -11.50 -2.63 11.45
N ARG A 69 -12.42 -2.89 10.51
CA ARG A 69 -12.41 -2.25 9.18
C ARG A 69 -12.67 -0.74 9.23
N SER A 70 -13.24 -0.26 10.32
CA SER A 70 -13.65 1.13 10.55
C SER A 70 -12.59 1.97 11.26
N GLU A 71 -11.49 1.36 11.73
CA GLU A 71 -10.38 2.07 12.36
C GLU A 71 -10.81 2.81 13.64
N ILE A 72 -11.56 2.12 14.51
CA ILE A 72 -12.14 2.70 15.72
C ILE A 72 -11.22 2.51 16.92
N ASN A 73 -10.52 1.39 17.01
CA ASN A 73 -9.73 0.99 18.17
C ASN A 73 -8.24 1.03 17.83
N ASP A 74 -7.57 2.10 18.28
CA ASP A 74 -6.11 2.20 18.26
C ASP A 74 -5.47 1.15 19.20
N LEU A 75 -4.30 0.61 18.82
CA LEU A 75 -3.64 -0.56 19.45
C LEU A 75 -2.25 -0.24 20.01
#